data_AF-A0A3M7ARI7-F1
#
_entry.id   AF-A0A3M7ARI7-F1
#
_cell.length_a   1.000
_cell.length_b   1.000
_cell.length_c   1.000
_cell.angle_alpha   90.00
_cell.angle_beta   90.00
_cell.angle_gamma   90.00
#
_symmetry.space_group_name_H-M   'P 1'
#
loop_
_entity.id
_entity.type
_entity.pdbx_description
1 polymer ?
#
loop_
_entity_poly.entity_id
_entity_poly.type
_entity_poly.pdbx_seq_one_letter_code
_entity_poly.pdbx_strand_id
1 'polypeptide(L)'
;MSLQQELSSWFAPKPPAVDKNNNKNEKDEDDIPPVPQIGDKPPSVPKLPFPQNPDGPKPTILAFLRHCGCPFAEKTFLNLRETAREHRGSGGGGSGDSIDFIAISHSSATATETWLQSLPQAGSEPRNLRVVVDEDLEIYRAWGLGVAGYAHVLSPSALGEVWRLGSEEGIWNRPTE
;
A
#
# COMPACT_ATOMS: atom_id res chain seq x y z
N MET A 1 -0.20 -22.25 10.22
CA MET A 1 -0.31 -21.89 8.79
C MET A 1 0.54 -22.86 8.00
N SER A 2 0.09 -23.40 6.87
CA SER A 2 0.94 -24.27 6.03
C SER A 2 1.74 -23.44 5.03
N LEU A 3 2.91 -23.92 4.59
CA LEU A 3 3.70 -23.30 3.52
C LEU A 3 2.89 -23.09 2.23
N GLN A 4 1.90 -23.94 1.99
CA GLN A 4 0.98 -23.82 0.85
C GLN A 4 0.08 -22.59 0.96
N GLN A 5 -0.42 -22.27 2.16
CA GLN A 5 -1.20 -21.05 2.39
C GLN A 5 -0.32 -19.79 2.27
N GLU A 6 0.94 -19.88 2.71
CA GLU A 6 1.90 -18.80 2.56
C GLU A 6 2.31 -18.52 1.12
N LEU A 7 2.42 -19.57 0.30
CA LEU A 7 2.64 -19.42 -1.14
C LEU A 7 1.39 -18.90 -1.84
N SER A 8 0.19 -19.36 -1.48
CA SER A 8 -1.05 -18.90 -2.12
C SER A 8 -1.34 -17.42 -1.91
N SER A 9 -0.99 -16.86 -0.75
CA SER A 9 -1.17 -15.41 -0.51
C SER A 9 -0.26 -14.54 -1.38
N TRP A 10 0.80 -15.11 -1.96
CA TRP A 10 1.70 -14.39 -2.88
C TRP A 10 1.20 -14.37 -4.33
N PHE A 11 0.22 -15.21 -4.68
CA PHE A 11 -0.32 -15.28 -6.02
C PHE A 11 -1.61 -14.45 -6.10
N ALA A 12 -1.61 -13.45 -6.99
CA ALA A 12 -2.83 -12.70 -7.31
C ALA A 12 -3.93 -13.67 -7.83
N PRO A 13 -5.22 -13.37 -7.57
CA PRO A 13 -6.32 -14.12 -8.15
C PRO A 13 -6.18 -14.17 -9.68
N LYS A 14 -6.63 -15.27 -10.29
CA LYS A 14 -6.59 -15.44 -11.74
C LYS A 14 -7.31 -14.26 -12.40
N PRO A 15 -6.69 -13.59 -13.40
CA PRO A 15 -7.41 -12.60 -14.18
C PRO A 15 -8.66 -13.25 -14.78
N PRO A 16 -9.77 -12.50 -14.95
CA PRO A 16 -10.98 -13.03 -15.55
C PRO A 16 -10.67 -13.71 -16.89
N ALA A 17 -11.35 -14.82 -17.16
CA ALA A 17 -11.12 -15.62 -18.35
C ALA A 17 -11.23 -14.75 -19.60
N VAL A 18 -10.10 -14.63 -20.32
CA VAL A 18 -10.02 -13.93 -21.60
C VAL A 18 -10.84 -14.69 -22.63
N ASP A 19 -11.91 -14.08 -23.12
CA ASP A 19 -12.60 -14.49 -24.34
C ASP A 19 -11.61 -14.42 -25.52
N LYS A 20 -11.22 -15.59 -26.04
CA LYS A 20 -10.24 -15.75 -27.12
C LYS A 20 -10.68 -15.19 -28.48
N ASN A 21 -11.85 -14.56 -28.57
CA ASN A 21 -12.43 -14.04 -29.82
C ASN A 21 -12.35 -12.51 -29.97
N ASN A 22 -11.83 -11.79 -28.97
CA ASN A 22 -11.59 -10.35 -29.11
C ASN A 22 -10.09 -10.07 -29.11
N ASN A 23 -9.59 -9.73 -30.29
CA ASN A 23 -8.25 -9.20 -30.57
C ASN A 23 -8.04 -7.81 -29.92
N LYS A 24 -8.12 -7.73 -28.58
CA LYS A 24 -7.77 -6.57 -27.77
C LYS A 24 -7.37 -7.02 -26.36
N ASN A 25 -6.22 -7.69 -26.22
CA ASN A 25 -5.61 -7.97 -24.91
C ASN A 25 -4.11 -7.72 -24.96
N GLU A 26 -3.77 -6.49 -25.33
CA GLU A 26 -2.45 -5.89 -25.15
C GLU A 26 -2.69 -4.39 -24.97
N LYS A 27 -3.43 -4.06 -23.91
CA LYS A 27 -3.49 -2.71 -23.35
C LYS A 27 -2.90 -2.89 -21.96
N ASP A 28 -2.03 -1.99 -21.53
CA ASP A 28 -1.73 -1.64 -20.12
C ASP A 28 -0.25 -1.58 -19.70
N GLU A 29 0.74 -1.73 -20.59
CA GLU A 29 2.12 -1.23 -20.31
C GLU A 29 2.36 0.18 -20.87
N ASP A 30 1.76 0.52 -22.02
CA ASP A 30 1.96 1.82 -22.69
C ASP A 30 1.17 3.01 -22.09
N ASP A 31 0.32 2.79 -21.08
CA ASP A 31 -0.58 3.82 -20.51
C ASP A 31 -0.22 4.20 -19.06
N ILE A 32 0.98 3.83 -18.60
CA ILE A 32 1.49 4.24 -17.28
C ILE A 32 2.24 5.56 -17.45
N PRO A 33 1.80 6.68 -16.83
CA PRO A 33 2.54 7.94 -16.88
C PRO A 33 3.93 7.80 -16.24
N PRO A 34 4.89 8.67 -16.58
CA PRO A 34 6.20 8.64 -15.95
C PRO A 34 6.10 8.86 -14.43
N VAL A 35 7.01 8.23 -13.69
CA VAL A 35 7.10 8.44 -12.23
C VAL A 35 7.34 9.92 -11.94
N PRO A 36 6.54 10.55 -11.05
CA PRO A 36 6.70 11.96 -10.68
C PRO A 36 8.12 12.27 -10.20
N GLN A 37 8.66 13.42 -10.60
CA GLN A 37 9.99 13.89 -10.21
C GLN A 37 9.92 14.91 -9.06
N ILE A 38 11.05 15.12 -8.38
CA ILE A 38 11.14 16.13 -7.33
C ILE A 38 10.86 17.51 -7.93
N GLY A 39 9.90 18.23 -7.33
CA GLY A 39 9.45 19.55 -7.79
C GLY A 39 8.17 19.52 -8.63
N ASP A 40 7.74 18.34 -9.09
CA ASP A 40 6.46 18.18 -9.79
C ASP A 40 5.28 18.39 -8.83
N LYS A 41 4.15 18.82 -9.39
CA LYS A 41 2.87 18.76 -8.67
C LYS A 41 2.47 17.29 -8.53
N PRO A 42 2.01 16.85 -7.34
CA PRO A 42 1.56 15.47 -7.18
C PRO A 42 0.40 15.18 -8.15
N PRO A 43 0.35 13.97 -8.74
CA PRO A 43 -0.77 13.58 -9.58
C PRO A 43 -2.11 13.81 -8.88
N SER A 44 -3.11 14.29 -9.62
CA SER A 44 -4.44 14.55 -9.06
C SER A 44 -5.37 13.40 -9.39
N VAL A 45 -5.82 12.68 -8.35
CA VAL A 45 -6.77 11.58 -8.46
C VAL A 45 -7.92 11.86 -7.49
N PRO A 46 -9.20 11.87 -7.92
CA PRO A 46 -10.33 12.19 -7.04
C PRO A 46 -10.40 11.31 -5.77
N LYS A 47 -9.95 10.06 -5.88
CA LYS A 47 -9.88 9.06 -4.81
C LYS A 47 -8.81 9.37 -3.75
N LEU A 48 -7.85 10.26 -4.05
CA LEU A 48 -6.77 10.66 -3.17
C LEU A 48 -6.81 12.18 -2.89
N PRO A 49 -7.73 12.64 -2.02
CA PRO A 49 -7.75 14.04 -1.62
C PRO A 49 -6.58 14.35 -0.69
N PHE A 50 -5.82 15.41 -1.00
CA PHE A 50 -4.78 15.91 -0.10
C PHE A 50 -5.36 16.88 0.93
N PRO A 51 -5.02 16.72 2.22
CA PRO A 51 -5.48 17.62 3.27
C PRO A 51 -4.92 19.03 3.04
N GLN A 52 -5.81 20.01 3.13
CA GLN A 52 -5.46 21.43 3.04
C GLN A 52 -5.46 22.01 4.45
N ASN A 53 -4.42 22.76 4.81
CA ASN A 53 -4.41 23.61 5.99
C ASN A 53 -4.74 25.05 5.59
N PRO A 54 -5.17 25.90 6.55
CA PRO A 54 -5.40 27.33 6.31
C PRO A 54 -4.16 28.04 5.72
N ASP A 55 -2.96 27.55 6.06
CA ASP A 55 -1.68 28.13 5.66
C ASP A 55 -1.06 27.47 4.41
N GLY A 56 -1.74 26.49 3.79
CA GLY A 56 -1.27 25.81 2.60
C GLY A 56 -1.43 24.28 2.62
N PRO A 57 -0.89 23.57 1.61
CA PRO A 57 -0.98 22.11 1.54
C PRO A 57 -0.22 21.47 2.70
N LYS A 58 -0.83 20.49 3.36
CA LYS A 58 -0.20 19.80 4.47
C LYS A 58 0.84 18.78 3.95
N PRO A 59 2.06 18.72 4.52
CA PRO A 59 3.03 17.70 4.17
C PRO A 59 2.43 16.30 4.33
N THR A 60 2.55 15.46 3.30
CA THR A 60 1.89 14.15 3.26
C THR A 60 2.86 13.08 2.76
N ILE A 61 2.94 11.96 3.49
CA ILE A 61 3.68 10.76 3.10
C ILE A 61 2.69 9.74 2.54
N LEU A 62 2.95 9.28 1.33
CA LEU A 62 2.21 8.19 0.68
C LEU A 62 3.02 6.89 0.74
N ALA A 63 2.36 5.80 1.09
CA ALA A 63 2.96 4.46 1.08
C ALA A 63 2.11 3.51 0.24
N PHE A 64 2.67 3.02 -0.86
CA PHE A 64 2.03 2.05 -1.74
C PHE A 64 2.30 0.62 -1.24
N LEU A 65 1.25 -0.08 -0.80
CA LEU A 65 1.32 -1.43 -0.25
C LEU A 65 1.31 -2.52 -1.34
N ARG A 66 2.26 -3.46 -1.27
CA ARG A 66 2.44 -4.52 -2.28
C ARG A 66 1.28 -5.52 -2.41
N HIS A 67 0.64 -5.92 -1.32
CA HIS A 67 -0.69 -6.55 -1.22
C HIS A 67 -0.99 -6.74 0.27
N CYS A 68 -2.26 -6.65 0.66
CA CYS A 68 -2.64 -6.95 2.03
C CYS A 68 -2.24 -8.39 2.39
N GLY A 69 -1.88 -8.62 3.65
CA GLY A 69 -1.48 -9.94 4.16
C GLY A 69 -0.02 -10.30 3.95
N CYS A 70 0.73 -9.58 3.13
CA CYS A 70 2.16 -9.84 2.97
C CYS A 70 3.02 -9.20 4.07
N PRO A 71 4.10 -9.86 4.51
CA PRO A 71 5.01 -9.33 5.53
C PRO A 71 5.57 -7.96 5.22
N PHE A 72 5.85 -7.68 3.95
CA PHE A 72 6.34 -6.37 3.52
C PHE A 72 5.31 -5.27 3.70
N ALA A 73 4.05 -5.50 3.31
CA ALA A 73 2.98 -4.52 3.49
C ALA A 73 2.68 -4.29 4.97
N GLU A 74 2.72 -5.35 5.79
CA GLU A 74 2.59 -5.24 7.24
C GLU A 74 3.71 -4.41 7.84
N LYS A 75 4.97 -4.73 7.53
CA LYS A 75 6.12 -3.97 8.03
C LYS A 75 6.04 -2.49 7.61
N THR A 76 5.72 -2.21 6.35
CA THR A 76 5.53 -0.85 5.84
C THR A 76 4.43 -0.13 6.60
N PHE A 77 3.25 -0.75 6.77
CA PHE A 77 2.12 -0.12 7.46
C PHE A 77 2.42 0.11 8.95
N LEU A 78 3.04 -0.85 9.64
CA LEU A 78 3.40 -0.71 11.05
C LEU A 78 4.43 0.39 11.26
N ASN A 79 5.45 0.49 10.39
CA ASN A 79 6.41 1.59 10.42
C ASN A 79 5.70 2.93 10.17
N LEU A 80 4.83 3.00 9.15
CA LEU A 80 4.06 4.20 8.83
C LEU A 80 3.19 4.65 10.00
N ARG A 81 2.56 3.70 10.71
CA ARG A 81 1.75 3.95 11.90
C ARG A 81 2.56 4.49 13.07
N GLU A 82 3.76 3.96 13.30
CA GLU A 82 4.62 4.47 14.35
C GLU A 82 5.16 5.87 14.02
N THR A 83 5.64 6.09 12.79
CA THR A 83 6.07 7.43 12.34
C THR A 83 4.93 8.45 12.40
N ALA A 84 3.70 8.05 12.06
CA ALA A 84 2.54 8.91 12.19
C ALA A 84 2.27 9.32 13.66
N ARG A 85 2.48 8.42 14.62
CA ARG A 85 2.37 8.74 16.05
C ARG A 85 3.42 9.74 16.51
N GLU A 86 4.63 9.69 15.96
CA GLU A 86 5.69 10.64 16.27
C GLU A 86 5.42 12.04 15.70
N HIS A 87 4.74 12.14 14.55
CA HIS A 87 4.53 13.38 13.79
C HIS A 87 3.09 13.94 13.83
N ARG A 88 2.30 13.52 14.81
CA ARG A 88 0.89 13.93 15.02
C ARG A 88 0.69 15.41 15.39
N GLY A 89 1.77 16.19 15.54
CA GLY A 89 1.76 17.57 16.03
C GLY A 89 1.57 17.64 17.55
N SER A 90 2.27 18.54 18.23
CA SER A 90 2.05 18.84 19.64
C SER A 90 0.67 19.50 19.80
N GLY A 91 -0.23 18.85 20.53
CA GLY A 91 -1.63 19.27 20.74
C GLY A 91 -1.82 20.54 21.58
N GLY A 92 -0.96 21.55 21.41
CA GLY A 92 -1.01 22.82 22.11
C GLY A 92 -0.58 23.98 21.21
N GLY A 93 -1.56 24.61 20.55
CA GLY A 93 -1.54 26.04 20.19
C GLY A 93 -0.39 26.61 19.34
N GLY A 94 0.46 25.79 18.73
CA GLY A 94 1.56 26.24 17.89
C GLY A 94 1.63 25.43 16.60
N SER A 95 2.01 26.10 15.52
CA SER A 95 2.23 25.63 14.15
C SER A 95 3.31 24.53 14.01
N GLY A 96 3.23 23.47 14.81
CA GLY A 96 4.10 22.30 14.67
C GLY A 96 3.72 21.53 13.42
N ASP A 97 4.69 21.30 12.54
CA ASP A 97 4.60 20.63 11.25
C ASP A 97 3.98 19.22 11.37
N SER A 98 2.65 19.16 11.45
CA SER A 98 1.92 17.90 11.42
C SER A 98 2.00 17.32 10.02
N ILE A 99 2.48 16.08 9.92
CA ILE A 99 2.57 15.32 8.67
C ILE A 99 1.35 14.39 8.60
N ASP A 100 0.70 14.32 7.43
CA ASP A 100 -0.30 13.29 7.14
C ASP A 100 0.31 12.07 6.46
N PHE A 101 -0.27 10.91 6.75
CA PHE A 101 0.21 9.62 6.30
C PHE A 101 -0.94 8.89 5.62
N ILE A 102 -0.69 8.38 4.43
CA ILE A 102 -1.69 7.66 3.64
C ILE A 102 -1.08 6.36 3.13
N ALA A 103 -1.61 5.23 3.61
CA ALA A 103 -1.31 3.93 3.02
C ALA A 103 -2.30 3.63 1.90
N ILE A 104 -1.82 3.15 0.76
CA ILE A 104 -2.62 2.88 -0.43
C ILE A 104 -2.59 1.37 -0.67
N SER A 105 -3.73 0.71 -0.46
CA SER A 105 -3.93 -0.72 -0.73
C SER A 105 -4.57 -0.89 -2.09
N HIS A 106 -4.12 -1.83 -2.92
CA HIS A 106 -4.86 -2.24 -4.13
C HIS A 106 -5.65 -3.53 -3.93
N SER A 107 -5.68 -4.08 -2.71
CA SER A 107 -6.59 -5.17 -2.37
C SER A 107 -8.03 -4.63 -2.24
N SER A 108 -9.03 -5.51 -2.33
CA SER A 108 -10.43 -5.08 -2.17
C SER A 108 -10.69 -4.42 -0.81
N ALA A 109 -11.77 -3.65 -0.71
CA ALA A 109 -12.13 -3.00 0.55
C ALA A 109 -12.30 -4.00 1.70
N THR A 110 -12.97 -5.12 1.43
CA THR A 110 -13.15 -6.20 2.42
C THR A 110 -11.82 -6.84 2.82
N ALA A 111 -10.97 -7.19 1.87
CA ALA A 111 -9.67 -7.81 2.17
C ALA A 111 -8.75 -6.85 2.93
N THR A 112 -8.77 -5.56 2.58
CA THR A 112 -8.02 -4.51 3.28
C THR A 112 -8.49 -4.37 4.73
N GLU A 113 -9.81 -4.32 4.97
CA GLU A 113 -10.38 -4.22 6.31
C GLU A 113 -10.05 -5.45 7.16
N THR A 114 -10.28 -6.66 6.64
CA THR A 114 -9.93 -7.92 7.32
C THR A 114 -8.45 -7.95 7.69
N TRP A 115 -7.57 -7.55 6.77
CA TRP A 115 -6.14 -7.46 7.04
C TRP A 115 -5.82 -6.45 8.14
N LEU A 116 -6.35 -5.22 8.09
CA LEU A 116 -6.13 -4.20 9.11
C LEU A 116 -6.55 -4.68 10.51
N GLN A 117 -7.70 -5.36 10.60
CA GLN A 117 -8.18 -5.95 11.86
C GLN A 117 -7.28 -7.07 12.40
N SER A 118 -6.56 -7.76 11.51
CA SER A 118 -5.63 -8.83 11.89
C SER A 118 -4.28 -8.32 12.40
N LEU A 119 -3.98 -7.03 12.22
CA LEU A 119 -2.72 -6.43 12.64
C LEU A 119 -2.65 -6.21 14.15
N PRO A 120 -1.45 -6.23 14.75
CA PRO A 120 -1.30 -5.88 16.17
C PRO A 120 -1.81 -4.46 16.42
N GLN A 121 -2.48 -4.25 17.55
CA GLN A 121 -3.05 -2.95 17.94
C GLN A 121 -4.01 -2.36 16.88
N ALA A 122 -4.76 -3.19 16.16
CA ALA A 122 -5.80 -2.71 15.25
C ALA A 122 -6.76 -1.73 15.93
N GLY A 123 -7.10 -0.63 15.26
CA GLY A 123 -7.94 0.45 15.79
C GLY A 123 -7.20 1.49 16.63
N SER A 124 -5.88 1.38 16.77
CA SER A 124 -5.03 2.34 17.49
C SER A 124 -4.31 3.33 16.56
N GLU A 125 -4.75 3.40 15.30
CA GLU A 125 -4.19 4.28 14.28
C GLU A 125 -4.32 5.76 14.70
N PRO A 126 -3.24 6.54 14.59
CA PRO A 126 -3.30 7.97 14.92
C PRO A 126 -4.16 8.71 13.89
N ARG A 127 -4.73 9.86 14.28
CA ARG A 127 -5.67 10.63 13.44
C ARG A 127 -5.07 11.15 12.12
N ASN A 128 -3.76 11.25 12.03
CA ASN A 128 -3.01 11.66 10.84
C ASN A 128 -2.59 10.47 9.97
N LEU A 129 -3.06 9.25 10.24
CA LEU A 129 -2.90 8.08 9.37
C LEU A 129 -4.25 7.62 8.84
N ARG A 130 -4.33 7.39 7.53
CA ARG A 130 -5.50 6.76 6.89
C ARG A 130 -5.09 5.76 5.82
N VAL A 131 -5.99 4.82 5.53
CA VAL A 131 -5.83 3.84 4.45
C VAL A 131 -6.79 4.20 3.32
N VAL A 132 -6.29 4.17 2.09
CA VAL A 132 -7.07 4.33 0.85
C VAL A 132 -7.04 3.03 0.08
N VAL A 133 -8.22 2.56 -0.31
CA VAL A 133 -8.39 1.39 -1.18
C VAL A 133 -8.39 1.85 -2.63
N ASP A 134 -7.49 1.30 -3.43
CA ASP A 134 -7.25 1.56 -4.84
C ASP A 134 -7.29 0.26 -5.66
N GLU A 135 -8.40 -0.46 -5.52
CA GLU A 135 -8.63 -1.75 -6.18
C GLU A 135 -8.46 -1.69 -7.72
N ASP A 136 -8.86 -0.58 -8.34
CA ASP A 136 -8.75 -0.34 -9.79
C ASP A 136 -7.38 0.20 -10.24
N LEU A 137 -6.43 0.34 -9.31
CA LEU A 137 -5.07 0.84 -9.53
C LEU A 137 -4.99 2.26 -10.12
N GLU A 138 -6.02 3.10 -9.92
CA GLU A 138 -6.07 4.47 -10.46
C GLU A 138 -4.96 5.34 -9.87
N ILE A 139 -4.75 5.24 -8.55
CA ILE A 139 -3.72 5.98 -7.82
C ILE A 139 -2.35 5.37 -8.12
N TYR A 140 -2.21 4.04 -8.13
CA TYR A 140 -0.94 3.40 -8.51
C TYR A 140 -0.46 3.85 -9.89
N ARG A 141 -1.34 3.75 -10.90
CA ARG A 141 -1.03 4.16 -12.27
C ARG A 141 -0.68 5.64 -12.34
N ALA A 142 -1.44 6.52 -11.71
CA ALA A 142 -1.17 7.96 -11.72
C ALA A 142 0.22 8.33 -11.13
N TRP A 143 0.77 7.49 -10.25
CA TRP A 143 2.12 7.65 -9.69
C TRP A 143 3.22 6.91 -10.47
N GLY A 144 2.91 6.42 -11.67
CA GLY A 144 3.84 5.68 -12.52
C GLY A 144 4.18 4.29 -11.98
N LEU A 145 3.36 3.75 -11.09
CA LEU A 145 3.53 2.41 -10.53
C LEU A 145 2.75 1.41 -11.37
N GLY A 146 3.48 0.53 -12.06
CA GLY A 146 2.93 -0.61 -12.78
C GLY A 146 2.86 -1.89 -11.96
N VAL A 147 2.40 -2.96 -12.61
CA VAL A 147 2.42 -4.31 -12.03
C VAL A 147 3.85 -4.85 -12.13
N ALA A 148 4.49 -5.13 -11.00
CA ALA A 148 5.81 -5.74 -11.00
C ALA A 148 5.74 -7.20 -11.49
N GLY A 149 6.58 -7.58 -12.44
CA GLY A 149 6.66 -8.95 -12.95
C GLY A 149 7.01 -9.98 -11.87
N TYR A 150 6.46 -11.19 -11.99
CA TYR A 150 6.59 -12.30 -11.03
C TYR A 150 8.02 -12.64 -10.59
N ALA A 151 9.01 -12.41 -11.46
CA ALA A 151 10.42 -12.70 -11.17
C ALA A 151 11.04 -11.80 -10.07
N HIS A 152 10.57 -10.56 -9.94
CA HIS A 152 11.03 -9.65 -8.89
C HIS A 152 10.47 -10.06 -7.51
N VAL A 153 9.23 -10.53 -7.50
CA VAL A 153 8.50 -10.97 -6.31
C VAL A 153 9.07 -12.24 -5.69
N LEU A 154 9.50 -13.21 -6.52
CA LEU A 154 9.95 -14.54 -6.08
C LEU A 154 11.48 -14.68 -6.04
N SER A 155 12.21 -13.58 -5.97
CA SER A 155 13.68 -13.64 -5.87
C SER A 155 14.11 -14.35 -4.56
N PRO A 156 15.22 -15.11 -4.56
CA PRO A 156 15.74 -15.74 -3.35
C PRO A 156 16.00 -14.75 -2.21
N SER A 157 16.37 -13.52 -2.54
CA SER A 157 16.51 -12.41 -1.59
C SER A 157 15.17 -12.01 -0.94
N ALA A 158 14.07 -11.95 -1.72
CA ALA A 158 12.76 -11.64 -1.17
C ALA A 158 12.25 -12.74 -0.23
N LEU A 159 12.52 -14.01 -0.54
CA LEU A 159 12.21 -15.14 0.34
C LEU A 159 13.03 -15.09 1.64
N GLY A 160 14.31 -14.73 1.56
CA GLY A 160 15.18 -14.53 2.72
C GLY A 160 14.69 -13.42 3.64
N GLU A 161 14.26 -12.27 3.09
CA GLU A 161 13.72 -11.17 3.88
C GLU A 161 12.39 -11.52 4.56
N VAL A 162 11.53 -12.30 3.92
CA VAL A 162 10.30 -12.79 4.58
C VAL A 162 10.61 -13.69 5.74
N TRP A 163 11.56 -14.61 5.57
CA TRP A 163 11.99 -15.46 6.68
C TRP A 163 12.59 -14.63 7.83
N ARG A 164 13.41 -13.63 7.51
CA ARG A 164 13.98 -12.69 8.49
C ARG A 164 12.89 -11.93 9.25
N LEU A 165 11.91 -11.37 8.54
CA LEU A 165 10.76 -10.67 9.15
C LEU A 165 9.96 -11.60 10.07
N GLY A 166 9.75 -12.85 9.64
CA GLY A 166 9.07 -13.86 10.43
C GLY A 166 9.84 -14.24 11.70
N SER A 167 11.14 -14.47 11.59
CA SER A 167 11.99 -14.93 12.70
C SER A 167 12.35 -13.82 13.70
N GLU A 168 12.62 -12.61 13.21
CA GLU A 168 13.11 -11.49 14.03
C GLU A 168 11.97 -10.61 14.54
N GLU A 169 10.93 -10.41 13.73
CA GLU A 169 9.87 -9.44 14.01
C GLU A 169 8.50 -10.10 14.22
N GLY A 170 8.40 -11.42 14.06
CA GLY A 170 7.14 -12.17 14.20
C GLY A 170 6.13 -11.87 13.09
N ILE A 171 6.57 -11.27 11.98
CA ILE A 171 5.71 -10.87 10.87
C ILE A 171 5.68 -11.99 9.83
N TRP A 172 4.56 -12.70 9.79
CA TRP A 172 4.28 -13.77 8.83
C TRP A 172 3.12 -13.38 7.92
N ASN A 173 2.91 -14.17 6.86
CA ASN A 173 1.74 -13.99 6.01
C ASN A 173 0.44 -14.07 6.84
N ARG A 174 -0.46 -13.12 6.63
CA ARG A 174 -1.78 -13.09 7.26
C ARG A 174 -2.87 -13.45 6.24
N PRO A 175 -3.91 -14.21 6.65
CA PRO A 175 -5.08 -14.42 5.81
C PRO A 175 -5.83 -13.10 5.63
N THR A 176 -6.26 -12.83 4.40
CA THR A 176 -6.98 -11.61 4.02
C THR A 176 -8.37 -11.90 3.46
N GLU A 177 -8.72 -13.18 3.30
CA GLU A 177 -9.98 -13.71 2.76
C GLU A 177 -10.56 -14.76 3.72
#